data_AF-A0A1W1BEX1-F1
#
_entry.id   AF-A0A1W1BEX1-F1
#
_cell.length_a   1.000
_cell.length_b   1.000
_cell.length_c   1.000
_cell.angle_alpha   90.00
_cell.angle_beta   90.00
_cell.angle_gamma   90.00
#
_symmetry.space_group_name_H-M   'P 1'
#
loop_
_entity.id
_entity.type
_entity.pdbx_description
1 polymer ?
#
loop_
_entity_poly.entity_id
_entity_poly.type
_entity_poly.pdbx_seq_one_letter_code
_entity_poly.pdbx_strand_id
1 'polypeptide(L)'
;MKKLIVLLIPFVLIGRGYNPDDICKDVKIVAKEAEMIDKKFKDPKNAFALLNATAFRQITYRKPKCMNEKEYLSYLDTYAYLSTYSERIGTIEQFVKKYPNHIYFYKVAGESYERQFDKYQNSEYRQKALKYYAKYVELSKEKNQKVDKRVVEYLKTGGLKKAKSTWGKYLNPKGDIPIGKYRAFYIDTHNPKTVVATEIVEDIAVNYPYKEFHGIDSANFGGYWVGKLKFSKDTQKSIYVSQSNSTTRVIIDGYVVYDKKQRGGVDYNFTKGTHTIEVEFINRWHTTTLSVKVMDRVTRLKKDEIIDRLSRHVTDDTIFDYVGVYESDNKNNTIELKLEKSDKPTVLLLQSHRAVTWDIDNSNGVDIAAIVINSSRLESEVRGDIDGVEVLYSQRRVGNGYRSGLPANNKRDCQCISGHYTCGESRLFIADEIPSRFGKKVSGFSGEYAATTMSVPQVNMTPDIYKKIEQYNTKIKEMKSECTKNKSITPDKLFE
;
A
#
# COMPACT_ATOMS: atom_id res chain seq x y z
N MET A 1 1.01 33.65 -28.68
CA MET A 1 0.42 33.15 -29.94
C MET A 1 1.30 32.03 -30.51
N LYS A 2 1.07 30.79 -30.06
CA LYS A 2 1.69 29.58 -30.62
C LYS A 2 0.93 29.23 -31.89
N LYS A 3 1.62 29.03 -33.01
CA LYS A 3 1.04 28.61 -34.30
C LYS A 3 0.26 27.30 -34.10
N LEU A 4 -1.04 27.45 -33.90
CA LEU A 4 -2.05 26.41 -34.06
C LEU A 4 -2.12 26.13 -35.57
N ILE A 5 -1.20 25.32 -36.08
CA ILE A 5 -1.46 24.62 -37.34
C ILE A 5 -2.52 23.60 -36.99
N VAL A 6 -3.79 24.04 -37.09
CA VAL A 6 -4.90 23.16 -37.41
C VAL A 6 -4.51 22.57 -38.77
N LEU A 7 -3.84 21.42 -38.75
CA LEU A 7 -3.91 20.51 -39.87
C LEU A 7 -5.40 20.18 -39.98
N LEU A 8 -6.07 20.90 -40.88
CA LEU A 8 -7.38 20.57 -41.42
C LEU A 8 -7.26 19.19 -42.10
N ILE A 9 -7.08 18.13 -41.32
CA ILE A 9 -7.49 16.80 -41.72
C ILE A 9 -9.01 16.86 -41.62
N PRO A 10 -9.73 16.63 -42.72
CA PRO A 10 -11.10 17.06 -42.82
C PRO A 10 -11.94 16.33 -41.78
N PHE A 11 -12.69 17.11 -40.99
CA PHE A 11 -13.87 16.70 -40.21
C PHE A 11 -14.93 15.94 -41.04
N VAL A 12 -14.66 15.62 -42.31
CA VAL A 12 -15.50 14.88 -43.26
C VAL A 12 -15.51 13.37 -42.99
N LEU A 13 -14.59 12.84 -42.17
CA LEU A 13 -14.38 11.39 -42.00
C LEU A 13 -15.21 10.73 -40.88
N ILE A 14 -16.06 11.47 -40.16
CA ILE A 14 -16.76 10.95 -38.96
C ILE A 14 -18.17 10.40 -39.28
N GLY A 15 -18.71 10.59 -40.50
CA GLY A 15 -20.12 10.29 -40.78
C GLY A 15 -20.45 9.41 -42.01
N ARG A 16 -19.48 8.98 -42.83
CA ARG A 16 -19.77 8.16 -44.03
C ARG A 16 -19.34 6.71 -43.81
N GLY A 17 -20.23 5.77 -44.14
CA GLY A 17 -19.88 4.36 -44.26
C GLY A 17 -18.72 4.21 -45.22
N TYR A 18 -17.55 3.83 -44.71
CA TYR A 18 -16.33 3.73 -45.50
C TYR A 18 -16.44 2.54 -46.45
N ASN A 19 -16.21 2.77 -47.74
CA ASN A 19 -16.04 1.68 -48.69
C ASN A 19 -14.76 0.91 -48.31
N PRO A 20 -14.82 -0.42 -48.07
CA PRO A 20 -13.65 -1.22 -47.71
C PRO A 20 -12.47 -1.09 -48.67
N ASP A 21 -12.72 -0.75 -49.94
CA ASP A 21 -11.68 -0.59 -50.96
C ASP A 21 -10.96 0.78 -50.87
N ASP A 22 -11.61 1.82 -50.35
CA ASP A 22 -11.00 3.15 -50.12
C ASP A 22 -10.08 3.16 -48.89
N ILE A 23 -10.35 2.29 -47.90
CA ILE A 23 -9.52 2.13 -46.70
C ILE A 23 -8.07 1.82 -47.08
N CYS A 24 -7.84 1.07 -48.15
CA CYS A 24 -6.52 0.60 -48.56
C CYS A 24 -5.55 1.74 -48.93
N LYS A 25 -6.05 2.77 -49.62
CA LYS A 25 -5.26 3.92 -50.07
C LYS A 25 -5.02 4.90 -48.91
N ASP A 26 -6.06 5.15 -48.13
CA ASP A 26 -6.02 6.15 -47.07
C ASP A 26 -5.20 5.68 -45.87
N VAL A 27 -5.14 4.38 -45.59
CA VAL A 27 -4.36 3.86 -44.46
C VAL A 27 -2.87 4.13 -44.60
N LYS A 28 -2.31 3.96 -45.80
CA LYS A 28 -0.88 4.24 -46.04
C LYS A 28 -0.58 5.72 -45.80
N ILE A 29 -1.49 6.60 -46.23
CA ILE A 29 -1.38 8.04 -46.03
C ILE A 29 -1.49 8.37 -44.54
N VAL A 30 -2.53 7.88 -43.86
CA VAL A 30 -2.82 8.13 -42.45
C VAL A 30 -1.72 7.58 -41.53
N ALA A 31 -1.18 6.39 -41.82
CA ALA A 31 -0.04 5.85 -41.07
C ALA A 31 1.21 6.72 -41.22
N LYS A 32 1.51 7.19 -42.44
CA LYS A 32 2.64 8.08 -42.71
C LYS A 32 2.45 9.46 -42.09
N GLU A 33 1.24 9.99 -42.10
CA GLU A 33 0.89 11.25 -41.45
C GLU A 33 0.99 11.15 -39.93
N ALA A 34 0.47 10.06 -39.33
CA ALA A 34 0.61 9.81 -37.90
C ALA A 34 2.09 9.71 -37.48
N GLU A 35 2.91 8.98 -38.26
CA GLU A 35 4.35 8.91 -38.04
C GLU A 35 5.03 10.27 -38.17
N MET A 36 4.65 11.07 -39.18
CA MET A 36 5.14 12.43 -39.35
C MET A 36 4.75 13.32 -38.16
N ILE A 37 3.51 13.19 -37.67
CA ILE A 37 3.01 13.97 -36.53
C ILE A 37 3.82 13.65 -35.27
N ASP A 38 4.02 12.37 -34.97
CA ASP A 38 4.84 11.93 -33.85
C ASP A 38 6.29 12.41 -33.99
N LYS A 39 6.95 12.16 -35.13
CA LYS A 39 8.37 12.49 -35.31
C LYS A 39 8.65 13.99 -35.36
N LYS A 40 7.86 14.74 -36.12
CA LYS A 40 8.10 16.17 -36.40
C LYS A 40 7.60 17.06 -35.27
N PHE A 41 6.43 16.76 -34.71
CA PHE A 41 5.78 17.60 -33.71
C PHE A 41 5.85 17.02 -32.29
N LYS A 42 6.35 15.78 -32.12
CA LYS A 42 6.43 15.09 -30.83
C LYS A 42 5.06 14.99 -30.16
N ASP A 43 4.02 14.75 -30.95
CA ASP A 43 2.62 14.69 -30.52
C ASP A 43 1.97 13.31 -30.78
N PRO A 44 2.34 12.30 -29.97
CA PRO A 44 1.82 10.95 -30.16
C PRO A 44 0.32 10.85 -29.87
N LYS A 45 -0.27 11.80 -29.12
CA LYS A 45 -1.71 11.80 -28.83
C LYS A 45 -2.52 12.14 -30.07
N ASN A 46 -2.13 13.19 -30.80
CA ASN A 46 -2.79 13.55 -32.04
C ASN A 46 -2.52 12.54 -33.16
N ALA A 47 -1.30 11.98 -33.23
CA ALA A 47 -1.00 10.86 -34.12
C ALA A 47 -1.87 9.62 -33.82
N PHE A 48 -2.05 9.28 -32.54
CA PHE A 48 -2.95 8.20 -32.14
C PHE A 48 -4.41 8.49 -32.47
N ALA A 49 -4.89 9.72 -32.23
CA ALA A 49 -6.26 10.11 -32.53
C ALA A 49 -6.58 9.94 -34.02
N LEU A 50 -5.63 10.28 -34.90
CA LEU A 50 -5.74 10.08 -36.35
C LEU A 50 -5.89 8.59 -36.71
N LEU A 51 -5.04 7.72 -36.17
CA LEU A 51 -5.12 6.27 -36.40
C LEU A 51 -6.33 5.60 -35.74
N ASN A 52 -6.81 6.18 -34.65
CA ASN A 52 -7.92 5.64 -33.86
C ASN A 52 -9.29 6.17 -34.32
N ALA A 53 -9.35 6.93 -35.41
CA ALA A 53 -10.62 7.24 -36.07
C ALA A 53 -11.34 5.93 -36.46
N THR A 54 -12.67 5.91 -36.31
CA THR A 54 -13.49 4.68 -36.39
C THR A 54 -13.21 3.85 -37.64
N ALA A 55 -13.04 4.50 -38.79
CA ALA A 55 -12.74 3.85 -40.07
C ALA A 55 -11.41 3.06 -40.05
N PHE A 56 -10.36 3.62 -39.46
CA PHE A 56 -9.04 2.98 -39.40
C PHE A 56 -8.90 2.01 -38.23
N ARG A 57 -9.63 2.24 -37.13
CA ARG A 57 -9.67 1.30 -36.01
C ARG A 57 -10.16 -0.09 -36.44
N GLN A 58 -11.04 -0.21 -37.44
CA GLN A 58 -11.52 -1.50 -37.94
C GLN A 58 -10.39 -2.43 -38.43
N ILE A 59 -9.29 -1.85 -38.91
CA ILE A 59 -8.11 -2.57 -39.39
C ILE A 59 -7.45 -3.35 -38.26
N THR A 60 -7.48 -2.83 -37.03
CA THR A 60 -6.94 -3.53 -35.86
C THR A 60 -7.67 -4.85 -35.58
N TYR A 61 -8.94 -4.96 -35.98
CA TYR A 61 -9.74 -6.17 -35.81
C TYR A 61 -9.59 -7.12 -37.01
N ARG A 62 -9.61 -6.60 -38.24
CA ARG A 62 -9.59 -7.40 -39.47
C ARG A 62 -8.61 -6.85 -40.49
N LYS A 63 -7.74 -7.72 -41.01
CA LYS A 63 -6.81 -7.40 -42.10
C LYS A 63 -7.59 -7.08 -43.39
N PRO A 64 -7.39 -5.91 -44.01
CA PRO A 64 -7.94 -5.61 -45.34
C PRO A 64 -7.37 -6.56 -46.41
N LYS A 65 -8.19 -6.97 -47.39
CA LYS A 65 -7.77 -7.89 -48.46
C LYS A 65 -6.59 -7.35 -49.29
N CYS A 66 -6.53 -6.03 -49.45
CA CYS A 66 -5.49 -5.32 -50.19
C CYS A 66 -4.13 -5.24 -49.49
N MET A 67 -4.05 -5.57 -48.19
CA MET A 67 -2.80 -5.53 -47.44
C MET A 67 -2.19 -6.92 -47.37
N ASN A 68 -0.94 -7.01 -47.83
CA ASN A 68 -0.15 -8.18 -47.50
C ASN A 68 0.17 -8.21 -46.00
N GLU A 69 0.62 -9.36 -45.50
CA GLU A 69 0.85 -9.56 -44.07
C GLU A 69 1.89 -8.58 -43.50
N LYS A 70 2.94 -8.29 -44.27
CA LYS A 70 4.01 -7.39 -43.86
C LYS A 70 3.51 -5.95 -43.70
N GLU A 71 2.73 -5.46 -44.65
CA GLU A 71 2.12 -4.13 -44.59
C GLU A 71 1.14 -4.01 -43.41
N TYR A 72 0.33 -5.05 -43.20
CA TYR A 72 -0.62 -5.08 -42.10
C TYR A 72 0.07 -5.07 -40.73
N LEU A 73 1.09 -5.90 -40.54
CA LEU A 73 1.88 -5.92 -39.31
C LEU A 73 2.59 -4.58 -39.08
N SER A 74 3.12 -3.95 -40.12
CA SER A 74 3.72 -2.61 -40.01
C SER A 74 2.71 -1.56 -39.56
N TYR A 75 1.45 -1.63 -40.03
CA TYR A 75 0.39 -0.75 -39.54
C TYR A 75 0.09 -1.00 -38.06
N LEU A 76 -0.04 -2.28 -37.67
CA LEU A 76 -0.29 -2.66 -36.28
C LEU A 76 0.86 -2.24 -35.35
N ASP A 77 2.11 -2.29 -35.81
CA ASP A 77 3.27 -1.81 -35.06
C ASP A 77 3.15 -0.31 -34.75
N THR A 78 2.87 0.50 -35.77
CA THR A 78 2.66 1.95 -35.59
C THR A 78 1.48 2.23 -34.66
N TYR A 79 0.36 1.52 -34.86
CA TYR A 79 -0.81 1.67 -34.00
C TYR A 79 -0.49 1.28 -32.54
N ALA A 80 0.19 0.15 -32.33
CA ALA A 80 0.57 -0.34 -31.01
C ALA A 80 1.48 0.66 -30.30
N TYR A 81 2.53 1.16 -30.99
CA TYR A 81 3.44 2.17 -30.44
C TYR A 81 2.70 3.44 -30.01
N LEU A 82 1.81 3.97 -30.85
CA LEU A 82 1.05 5.17 -30.53
C LEU A 82 0.01 4.91 -29.42
N SER A 83 -0.54 3.70 -29.33
CA SER A 83 -1.47 3.32 -28.26
C SER A 83 -0.82 3.29 -26.87
N THR A 84 0.51 3.16 -26.77
CA THR A 84 1.23 3.25 -25.48
C THR A 84 1.06 4.61 -24.81
N TYR A 85 0.85 5.67 -25.59
CA TYR A 85 0.68 7.05 -25.12
C TYR A 85 -0.75 7.41 -24.76
N SER A 86 -1.73 6.57 -25.14
CA SER A 86 -3.15 6.74 -24.80
C SER A 86 -3.60 5.90 -23.60
N GLU A 87 -2.66 5.22 -22.93
CA GLU A 87 -2.90 4.35 -21.77
C GLU A 87 -3.85 3.16 -22.07
N ARG A 88 -4.05 2.81 -23.35
CA ARG A 88 -4.95 1.73 -23.79
C ARG A 88 -4.23 0.38 -23.94
N ILE A 89 -3.77 -0.17 -22.83
CA ILE A 89 -2.98 -1.41 -22.83
C ILE A 89 -3.76 -2.62 -23.36
N GLY A 90 -5.07 -2.70 -23.11
CA GLY A 90 -5.88 -3.85 -23.53
C GLY A 90 -5.85 -4.12 -25.03
N THR A 91 -5.67 -3.10 -25.88
CA THR A 91 -5.53 -3.30 -27.33
C THR A 91 -4.20 -3.95 -27.69
N ILE A 92 -3.11 -3.60 -27.00
CA ILE A 92 -1.78 -4.19 -27.23
C ILE A 92 -1.78 -5.67 -26.79
N GLU A 93 -2.43 -5.99 -25.66
CA GLU A 93 -2.57 -7.37 -25.20
C GLU A 93 -3.33 -8.25 -26.22
N GLN A 94 -4.35 -7.68 -26.88
CA GLN A 94 -5.06 -8.38 -27.96
C GLN A 94 -4.14 -8.68 -29.15
N PHE A 95 -3.24 -7.77 -29.50
CA PHE A 95 -2.25 -8.02 -30.55
C PHE A 95 -1.24 -9.10 -30.15
N VAL A 96 -0.76 -9.09 -28.90
CA VAL A 96 0.09 -10.18 -28.40
C VAL A 96 -0.62 -11.52 -28.48
N LYS A 97 -1.91 -11.60 -28.10
CA LYS A 97 -2.70 -12.83 -28.18
C LYS A 97 -2.91 -13.30 -29.63
N LYS A 98 -3.18 -12.37 -30.55
CA LYS A 98 -3.44 -12.68 -31.96
C LYS A 98 -2.15 -13.03 -32.72
N TYR A 99 -1.02 -12.46 -32.32
CA TYR A 99 0.28 -12.62 -32.96
C TYR A 99 1.37 -12.99 -31.93
N PRO A 100 1.32 -14.21 -31.35
CA PRO A 100 2.18 -14.60 -30.24
C PRO A 100 3.67 -14.66 -30.58
N ASN A 101 4.02 -14.68 -31.87
CA ASN A 101 5.39 -14.71 -32.36
C ASN A 101 5.89 -13.34 -32.87
N HIS A 102 5.08 -12.27 -32.77
CA HIS A 102 5.47 -10.94 -33.23
C HIS A 102 6.22 -10.18 -32.12
N ILE A 103 7.55 -10.08 -32.26
CA ILE A 103 8.48 -9.56 -31.25
C ILE A 103 8.10 -8.15 -30.79
N TYR A 104 7.70 -7.29 -31.73
CA TYR A 104 7.46 -5.88 -31.44
C TYR A 104 6.29 -5.66 -30.47
N PHE A 105 5.24 -6.50 -30.51
CA PHE A 105 4.10 -6.34 -29.61
C PHE A 105 4.46 -6.61 -28.14
N TYR A 106 5.37 -7.54 -27.88
CA TYR A 106 5.88 -7.76 -26.52
C TYR A 106 6.71 -6.56 -26.04
N LYS A 107 7.55 -5.98 -26.90
CA LYS A 107 8.30 -4.77 -26.55
C LYS A 107 7.36 -3.62 -26.15
N VAL A 108 6.37 -3.35 -26.99
CA VAL A 108 5.42 -2.24 -26.82
C VAL A 108 4.49 -2.48 -25.62
N ALA A 109 4.07 -3.73 -25.36
CA ALA A 109 3.33 -4.09 -24.16
C ALA A 109 4.17 -3.81 -22.90
N GLY A 110 5.44 -4.23 -22.90
CA GLY A 110 6.38 -3.96 -21.82
C GLY A 110 6.56 -2.47 -21.57
N GLU A 111 6.74 -1.67 -22.62
CA GLU A 111 6.87 -0.20 -22.54
C GLU A 111 5.62 0.47 -21.99
N SER A 112 4.44 -0.02 -22.36
CA SER A 112 3.19 0.52 -21.84
C SER A 112 3.05 0.26 -20.35
N TYR A 113 3.32 -0.97 -19.91
CA TYR A 113 3.29 -1.33 -18.49
C TYR A 113 4.37 -0.63 -17.68
N GLU A 114 5.57 -0.43 -18.23
CA GLU A 114 6.62 0.36 -17.61
C GLU A 114 6.17 1.82 -17.40
N ARG A 115 5.52 2.46 -18.39
CA ARG A 115 4.98 3.82 -18.22
C ARG A 115 3.89 3.88 -17.14
N GLN A 116 3.02 2.88 -17.08
CA GLN A 116 2.01 2.79 -16.01
C GLN A 116 2.67 2.58 -14.65
N PHE A 117 3.72 1.74 -14.57
CA PHE A 117 4.49 1.59 -13.36
C PHE A 117 5.18 2.91 -12.97
N ASP A 118 5.78 3.63 -13.92
CA ASP A 118 6.40 4.92 -13.64
C ASP A 118 5.39 5.95 -13.10
N LYS A 119 4.18 5.96 -13.65
CA LYS A 119 3.11 6.89 -13.28
C LYS A 119 2.42 6.53 -11.95
N TYR A 120 2.05 5.26 -11.77
CA TYR A 120 1.21 4.80 -10.66
C TYR A 120 2.01 4.07 -9.58
N GLN A 121 3.23 3.63 -9.91
CA GLN A 121 4.15 2.93 -9.01
C GLN A 121 3.49 1.70 -8.37
N ASN A 122 2.71 0.97 -9.18
CA ASN A 122 2.01 -0.26 -8.83
C ASN A 122 2.87 -1.47 -9.24
N SER A 123 3.16 -2.36 -8.29
CA SER A 123 4.00 -3.55 -8.50
C SER A 123 3.43 -4.49 -9.56
N GLU A 124 2.11 -4.57 -9.75
CA GLU A 124 1.50 -5.41 -10.77
C GLU A 124 1.91 -4.96 -12.19
N TYR A 125 1.90 -3.65 -12.45
CA TYR A 125 2.36 -3.11 -13.73
C TYR A 125 3.83 -3.39 -13.96
N ARG A 126 4.67 -3.27 -12.93
CA ARG A 126 6.09 -3.64 -13.00
C ARG A 126 6.27 -5.11 -13.36
N GLN A 127 5.55 -6.02 -12.69
CA GLN A 127 5.62 -7.46 -12.98
C GLN A 127 5.16 -7.78 -14.41
N LYS A 128 4.10 -7.13 -14.88
CA LYS A 128 3.66 -7.27 -16.27
C LYS A 128 4.72 -6.75 -17.25
N ALA A 129 5.32 -5.59 -17.00
CA ALA A 129 6.40 -5.06 -17.82
C ALA A 129 7.57 -6.06 -17.92
N LEU A 130 8.03 -6.58 -16.78
CA LEU A 130 9.09 -7.60 -16.73
C LEU A 130 8.73 -8.86 -17.53
N LYS A 131 7.50 -9.35 -17.40
CA LYS A 131 7.02 -10.53 -18.15
C LYS A 131 7.06 -10.30 -19.66
N TYR A 132 6.50 -9.18 -20.14
CA TYR A 132 6.50 -8.88 -21.57
C TYR A 132 7.91 -8.65 -22.13
N TYR A 133 8.77 -7.97 -21.37
CA TYR A 133 10.17 -7.79 -21.76
C TYR A 133 10.96 -9.09 -21.80
N ALA A 134 10.76 -9.99 -20.83
CA ALA A 134 11.41 -11.30 -20.85
C ALA A 134 11.07 -12.08 -22.13
N LYS A 135 9.79 -12.09 -22.51
CA LYS A 135 9.34 -12.74 -23.75
C LYS A 135 9.85 -12.04 -25.02
N TYR A 136 9.94 -10.71 -25.01
CA TYR A 136 10.58 -9.95 -26.10
C TYR A 136 12.05 -10.37 -26.27
N VAL A 137 12.82 -10.49 -25.19
CA VAL A 137 14.23 -10.90 -25.23
C VAL A 137 14.37 -12.33 -25.73
N GLU A 138 13.54 -13.26 -25.24
CA GLU A 138 13.49 -14.66 -25.67
C GLU A 138 13.27 -14.78 -27.18
N LEU A 139 12.17 -14.22 -27.69
CA LEU A 139 11.84 -14.28 -29.12
C LEU A 139 12.87 -13.56 -30.00
N SER A 140 13.46 -12.46 -29.50
CA SER A 140 14.51 -11.75 -30.23
C SER A 140 15.75 -12.63 -30.41
N LYS A 141 16.15 -13.39 -29.37
CA LYS A 141 17.27 -14.34 -29.47
C LYS A 141 16.98 -15.46 -30.44
N GLU A 142 15.79 -16.07 -30.37
CA GLU A 142 15.37 -17.14 -31.29
C GLU A 142 15.44 -16.72 -32.77
N LYS A 143 15.09 -15.47 -33.06
CA LYS A 143 15.11 -14.91 -34.42
C LYS A 143 16.41 -14.21 -34.79
N ASN A 144 17.46 -14.34 -33.98
CA ASN A 144 18.75 -13.67 -34.15
C ASN A 144 18.62 -12.15 -34.36
N GLN A 145 17.66 -11.53 -33.67
CA GLN A 145 17.42 -10.08 -33.70
C GLN A 145 18.15 -9.37 -32.56
N LYS A 146 18.61 -8.14 -32.84
CA LYS A 146 19.25 -7.29 -31.85
C LYS A 146 18.25 -6.94 -30.73
N VAL A 147 18.65 -7.25 -29.49
CA VAL A 147 17.88 -6.89 -28.29
C VAL A 147 18.18 -5.45 -27.87
N ASP A 148 17.13 -4.71 -27.50
CA ASP A 148 17.25 -3.38 -26.93
C ASP A 148 18.00 -3.42 -25.57
N LYS A 149 19.15 -2.75 -25.48
CA LYS A 149 19.99 -2.70 -24.27
C LYS A 149 19.22 -2.15 -23.06
N ARG A 150 18.30 -1.21 -23.27
CA ARG A 150 17.47 -0.64 -22.20
C ARG A 150 16.59 -1.71 -21.57
N VAL A 151 16.02 -2.59 -22.40
CA VAL A 151 15.15 -3.68 -21.93
C VAL A 151 15.96 -4.71 -21.14
N VAL A 152 17.18 -5.03 -21.59
CA VAL A 152 18.09 -5.92 -20.84
C VAL A 152 18.41 -5.33 -19.46
N GLU A 153 18.73 -4.04 -19.38
CA GLU A 153 18.97 -3.38 -18.10
C GLU A 153 17.71 -3.31 -17.23
N TYR A 154 16.53 -3.08 -17.82
CA TYR A 154 15.26 -3.12 -17.10
C TYR A 154 15.03 -4.50 -16.49
N LEU A 155 15.24 -5.59 -17.22
CA LEU A 155 15.12 -6.94 -16.68
C LEU A 155 16.14 -7.21 -15.56
N LYS A 156 17.40 -6.79 -15.75
CA LYS A 156 18.47 -6.97 -14.77
C LYS A 156 18.19 -6.27 -13.44
N THR A 157 17.65 -5.06 -13.50
CA THR A 157 17.32 -4.25 -12.32
C THR A 157 15.94 -4.54 -11.75
N GLY A 158 15.23 -5.49 -12.36
CA GLY A 158 13.82 -5.72 -12.10
C GLY A 158 12.96 -4.48 -12.37
N GLY A 159 13.37 -3.55 -13.21
CA GLY A 159 12.60 -2.35 -13.56
C GLY A 159 12.75 -1.20 -12.57
N LEU A 160 13.72 -1.28 -11.66
CA LEU A 160 13.96 -0.25 -10.65
C LEU A 160 14.99 0.76 -11.14
N LYS A 161 14.81 2.01 -10.71
CA LYS A 161 15.72 3.10 -11.06
C LYS A 161 16.85 3.16 -10.05
N LYS A 162 18.08 3.22 -10.53
CA LYS A 162 19.25 3.46 -9.69
C LYS A 162 19.12 4.83 -9.02
N ALA A 163 19.37 4.89 -7.72
CA ALA A 163 19.41 6.14 -6.98
C ALA A 163 20.55 7.02 -7.52
N LYS A 164 20.24 8.27 -7.89
CA LYS A 164 21.26 9.23 -8.36
C LYS A 164 22.27 9.60 -7.26
N SER A 165 21.78 9.62 -6.02
CA SER A 165 22.55 9.83 -4.80
C SER A 165 21.80 9.20 -3.63
N THR A 166 22.54 8.79 -2.59
CA THR A 166 22.00 8.38 -1.29
C THR A 166 22.59 9.24 -0.18
N TRP A 167 21.88 9.37 0.94
CA TRP A 167 22.36 10.12 2.10
C TRP A 167 23.58 9.43 2.75
N GLY A 168 23.74 8.11 2.56
CA GLY A 168 24.87 7.34 3.06
C GLY A 168 26.24 7.91 2.70
N LYS A 169 26.39 8.48 1.49
CA LYS A 169 27.63 9.15 1.06
C LYS A 169 28.06 10.28 2.01
N TYR A 170 27.10 10.95 2.64
CA TYR A 170 27.35 12.11 3.49
C TYR A 170 27.24 11.77 4.98
N LEU A 171 26.26 10.95 5.36
CA LEU A 171 25.96 10.65 6.76
C LEU A 171 26.70 9.41 7.28
N ASN A 172 27.05 8.46 6.40
CA ASN A 172 27.82 7.27 6.76
C ASN A 172 29.09 7.09 5.89
N PRO A 173 30.02 8.06 5.90
CA PRO A 173 31.20 8.01 5.02
C PRO A 173 32.14 6.84 5.34
N LYS A 174 32.09 6.29 6.55
CA LYS A 174 32.87 5.11 6.96
C LYS A 174 32.32 3.80 6.37
N GLY A 175 31.05 3.78 5.97
CA GLY A 175 30.42 2.58 5.42
C GLY A 175 30.13 1.48 6.46
N ASP A 176 30.07 1.83 7.76
CA ASP A 176 29.82 0.89 8.84
C ASP A 176 28.34 0.50 8.88
N ILE A 177 27.98 -0.59 8.19
CA ILE A 177 26.58 -1.04 8.04
C ILE A 177 26.38 -2.37 8.82
N PRO A 178 25.56 -2.38 9.88
CA PRO A 178 25.30 -3.59 10.66
C PRO A 178 24.48 -4.63 9.87
N ILE A 179 24.65 -5.91 10.21
CA ILE A 179 23.84 -7.02 9.68
C ILE A 179 22.73 -7.33 10.68
N GLY A 180 21.50 -7.48 10.19
CA GLY A 180 20.32 -7.81 11.01
C GLY A 180 19.77 -6.64 11.84
N LYS A 181 20.49 -5.52 11.89
CA LYS A 181 20.08 -4.26 12.55
C LYS A 181 20.25 -3.09 11.59
N TYR A 182 19.94 -1.89 12.05
CA TYR A 182 20.12 -0.66 11.31
C TYR A 182 20.99 0.32 12.10
N ARG A 183 21.88 1.01 11.40
CA ARG A 183 22.49 2.22 11.91
C ARG A 183 21.62 3.40 11.50
N ALA A 184 21.11 4.13 12.49
CA ALA A 184 20.27 5.30 12.30
C ALA A 184 21.08 6.58 12.49
N PHE A 185 20.83 7.58 11.65
CA PHE A 185 21.43 8.91 11.70
C PHE A 185 20.30 9.94 11.69
N TYR A 186 20.28 10.81 12.69
CA TYR A 186 19.23 11.81 12.87
C TYR A 186 19.79 13.21 12.61
N ILE A 187 19.06 14.00 11.84
CA ILE A 187 19.46 15.35 11.41
C ILE A 187 18.33 16.35 11.61
N ASP A 188 18.69 17.61 11.85
CA ASP A 188 17.80 18.74 11.60
C ASP A 188 17.94 19.15 10.12
N THR A 189 16.82 19.18 9.40
CA THR A 189 16.80 19.47 7.95
C THR A 189 17.18 20.92 7.61
N HIS A 190 17.24 21.84 8.59
CA HIS A 190 17.86 23.15 8.40
C HIS A 190 19.39 23.07 8.29
N ASN A 191 20.00 22.06 8.91
CA ASN A 191 21.45 21.81 8.89
C ASN A 191 21.74 20.36 8.45
N PRO A 192 21.35 19.96 7.22
CA PRO A 192 21.23 18.55 6.83
C PRO A 192 22.56 17.80 6.68
N LYS A 193 23.70 18.49 6.81
CA LYS A 193 25.04 17.90 6.78
C LYS A 193 25.58 17.56 8.16
N THR A 194 24.91 18.01 9.22
CA THR A 194 25.34 17.80 10.60
C THR A 194 24.46 16.72 11.22
N VAL A 195 25.09 15.60 11.60
CA VAL A 195 24.42 14.55 12.36
C VAL A 195 24.23 15.02 13.80
N VAL A 196 22.99 15.01 14.27
CA VAL A 196 22.63 15.38 15.65
C VAL A 196 22.85 14.17 16.58
N ALA A 197 22.43 12.98 16.14
CA ALA A 197 22.59 11.74 16.89
C ALA A 197 22.71 10.52 15.96
N THR A 198 23.28 9.43 16.48
CA THR A 198 23.43 8.15 15.77
C THR A 198 23.20 7.00 16.73
N GLU A 199 22.48 5.98 16.27
CA GLU A 199 22.12 4.82 17.09
C GLU A 199 22.18 3.52 16.28
N ILE A 200 22.28 2.38 16.96
CA ILE A 200 22.01 1.06 16.36
C ILE A 200 20.63 0.62 16.86
N VAL A 201 19.72 0.40 15.91
CA VAL A 201 18.31 0.07 16.20
C VAL A 201 17.92 -1.23 15.50
N GLU A 202 17.03 -1.99 16.12
CA GLU A 202 16.44 -3.20 15.51
C GLU A 202 15.42 -2.85 14.42
N ASP A 203 14.68 -1.76 14.63
CA ASP A 203 13.54 -1.37 13.82
C ASP A 203 13.72 0.04 13.22
N ILE A 204 13.30 0.21 11.96
CA ILE A 204 13.21 1.53 11.33
C ILE A 204 11.89 2.15 11.75
N ALA A 205 11.89 2.78 12.92
CA ALA A 205 10.73 3.45 13.46
C ALA A 205 11.11 4.70 14.25
N VAL A 206 10.25 5.72 14.16
CA VAL A 206 10.32 6.91 15.00
C VAL A 206 8.90 7.45 15.22
N ASN A 207 8.53 7.68 16.48
CA ASN A 207 7.27 8.26 16.87
C ASN A 207 7.49 9.27 18.00
N TYR A 208 7.26 10.55 17.72
CA TYR A 208 7.30 11.59 18.74
C TYR A 208 6.60 12.89 18.29
N PRO A 209 6.01 13.66 19.23
CA PRO A 209 5.53 15.01 18.97
C PRO A 209 6.61 16.06 19.23
N TYR A 210 6.53 17.19 18.53
CA TYR A 210 7.32 18.41 18.78
C TYR A 210 8.84 18.15 18.87
N LYS A 211 9.49 18.31 20.03
CA LYS A 211 10.97 18.29 20.19
C LYS A 211 11.51 17.14 21.04
N GLU A 212 10.71 16.13 21.29
CA GLU A 212 11.00 15.09 22.30
C GLU A 212 12.07 14.06 21.89
N PHE A 213 12.59 14.14 20.67
CA PHE A 213 13.59 13.21 20.14
C PHE A 213 14.88 13.94 19.75
N HIS A 214 15.95 13.70 20.52
CA HIS A 214 17.26 14.36 20.38
C HIS A 214 17.23 15.90 20.31
N GLY A 215 16.17 16.53 20.82
CA GLY A 215 15.97 17.97 20.74
C GLY A 215 15.65 18.49 19.33
N ILE A 216 15.42 17.61 18.36
CA ILE A 216 15.11 17.96 16.97
C ILE A 216 13.61 18.26 16.87
N ASP A 217 13.27 19.43 16.36
CA ASP A 217 11.87 19.74 16.04
C ASP A 217 11.33 18.77 14.99
N SER A 218 10.21 18.15 15.29
CA SER A 218 9.50 17.21 14.45
C SER A 218 9.25 17.77 13.06
N ALA A 219 8.94 19.07 12.94
CA ALA A 219 8.71 19.69 11.63
C ALA A 219 9.96 19.71 10.75
N ASN A 220 11.14 19.61 11.37
CA ASN A 220 12.45 19.68 10.73
C ASN A 220 13.19 18.34 10.77
N PHE A 221 12.56 17.27 11.26
CA PHE A 221 13.23 16.00 11.46
C PHE A 221 13.58 15.32 10.13
N GLY A 222 14.84 14.94 10.00
CA GLY A 222 15.33 14.02 8.98
C GLY A 222 15.97 12.79 9.61
N GLY A 223 15.75 11.63 8.99
CA GLY A 223 16.31 10.37 9.44
C GLY A 223 16.88 9.55 8.28
N TYR A 224 18.04 8.94 8.50
CA TYR A 224 18.64 7.98 7.60
C TYR A 224 18.96 6.68 8.34
N TRP A 225 18.45 5.57 7.83
CA TRP A 225 18.73 4.23 8.36
C TRP A 225 19.41 3.42 7.29
N VAL A 226 20.43 2.65 7.69
CA VAL A 226 21.13 1.72 6.79
C VAL A 226 21.44 0.40 7.50
N GLY A 227 21.14 -0.71 6.84
CA GLY A 227 21.33 -2.05 7.38
C GLY A 227 21.59 -3.08 6.28
N LYS A 228 22.07 -4.25 6.68
CA LYS A 228 22.25 -5.41 5.80
C LYS A 228 21.29 -6.53 6.18
N LEU A 229 20.50 -6.97 5.20
CA LEU A 229 19.62 -8.12 5.31
C LEU A 229 20.27 -9.33 4.63
N LYS A 230 20.24 -10.49 5.28
CA LYS A 230 20.82 -11.73 4.75
C LYS A 230 19.73 -12.75 4.47
N PHE A 231 19.70 -13.26 3.25
CA PHE A 231 18.76 -14.30 2.82
C PHE A 231 19.52 -15.53 2.33
N SER A 232 19.15 -16.71 2.84
CA SER A 232 19.78 -17.99 2.49
C SER A 232 19.33 -18.53 1.12
N LYS A 233 18.20 -18.03 0.62
CA LYS A 233 17.60 -18.34 -0.68
C LYS A 233 16.87 -17.11 -1.23
N ASP A 234 16.54 -17.14 -2.52
CA ASP A 234 15.67 -16.13 -3.13
C ASP A 234 14.36 -16.05 -2.35
N THR A 235 14.00 -14.85 -1.91
CA THR A 235 12.91 -14.61 -0.97
C THR A 235 12.12 -13.39 -1.39
N GLN A 236 10.81 -13.56 -1.56
CA GLN A 236 9.89 -12.45 -1.76
C GLN A 236 9.46 -11.88 -0.39
N LYS A 237 9.58 -10.57 -0.22
CA LYS A 237 9.11 -9.83 0.96
C LYS A 237 8.24 -8.65 0.53
N SER A 238 7.44 -8.15 1.47
CA SER A 238 6.73 -6.90 1.32
C SER A 238 7.38 -5.84 2.19
N ILE A 239 7.72 -4.70 1.59
CA ILE A 239 8.28 -3.53 2.27
C ILE A 239 7.13 -2.57 2.52
N TYR A 240 6.79 -2.39 3.78
CA TYR A 240 5.71 -1.50 4.18
C TYR A 240 6.26 -0.19 4.74
N VAL A 241 5.65 0.92 4.33
CA VAL A 241 5.97 2.27 4.82
C VAL A 241 4.70 2.89 5.40
N SER A 242 4.71 3.09 6.72
CA SER A 242 3.72 3.87 7.45
C SER A 242 4.32 5.21 7.82
N GLN A 243 3.69 6.31 7.40
CA GLN A 243 4.25 7.64 7.59
C GLN A 243 3.16 8.72 7.70
N SER A 244 3.42 9.80 8.43
CA SER A 244 2.54 10.97 8.48
C SER A 244 2.77 11.92 7.29
N ASN A 245 2.48 13.22 7.41
CA ASN A 245 2.76 14.23 6.39
C ASN A 245 4.27 14.43 6.20
N SER A 246 4.86 13.56 5.37
CA SER A 246 6.30 13.33 5.26
C SER A 246 6.67 12.76 3.89
N THR A 247 7.95 12.50 3.66
CA THR A 247 8.45 11.82 2.46
C THR A 247 9.48 10.78 2.88
N THR A 248 9.30 9.56 2.38
CA THR A 248 10.25 8.46 2.60
C THR A 248 10.74 7.96 1.25
N ARG A 249 12.03 7.62 1.21
CA ARG A 249 12.65 6.89 0.12
C ARG A 249 13.31 5.63 0.66
N VAL A 250 12.97 4.47 0.10
CA VAL A 250 13.58 3.18 0.41
C VAL A 250 14.40 2.73 -0.79
N ILE A 251 15.67 2.41 -0.53
CA ILE A 251 16.65 2.01 -1.53
C ILE A 251 17.19 0.64 -1.13
N ILE A 252 17.23 -0.30 -2.06
CA ILE A 252 17.84 -1.62 -1.88
C ILE A 252 18.93 -1.79 -2.93
N ASP A 253 20.16 -2.08 -2.49
CA ASP A 253 21.36 -2.22 -3.32
C ASP A 253 21.56 -1.05 -4.30
N GLY A 254 21.25 0.16 -3.85
CA GLY A 254 21.34 1.37 -4.66
C GLY A 254 20.19 1.59 -5.66
N TYR A 255 19.15 0.75 -5.65
CA TYR A 255 17.95 0.91 -6.47
C TYR A 255 16.77 1.41 -5.64
N VAL A 256 16.07 2.44 -6.12
CA VAL A 256 14.91 3.01 -5.46
C VAL A 256 13.73 2.04 -5.59
N VAL A 257 13.26 1.53 -4.46
CA VAL A 257 12.12 0.60 -4.37
C VAL A 257 10.84 1.33 -3.97
N TYR A 258 10.97 2.39 -3.19
CA TYR A 258 9.87 3.25 -2.77
C TYR A 258 10.36 4.70 -2.72
N ASP A 259 9.59 5.65 -3.25
CA ASP A 259 9.87 7.10 -3.21
C ASP A 259 8.55 7.87 -3.32
N LYS A 260 7.82 7.98 -2.20
CA LYS A 260 6.45 8.50 -2.20
C LYS A 260 6.10 9.24 -0.91
N LYS A 261 5.03 10.04 -1.00
CA LYS A 261 4.34 10.64 0.14
C LYS A 261 3.23 9.74 0.70
N GLN A 262 2.69 8.82 -0.10
CA GLN A 262 1.57 7.97 0.31
C GLN A 262 2.02 6.69 1.03
N ARG A 263 1.35 6.35 2.12
CA ARG A 263 1.52 5.07 2.84
C ARG A 263 1.26 3.88 1.93
N GLY A 264 1.90 2.75 2.20
CA GLY A 264 1.61 1.49 1.51
C GLY A 264 2.73 0.48 1.55
N GLY A 265 2.49 -0.67 0.90
CA GLY A 265 3.47 -1.73 0.71
C GLY A 265 3.96 -1.82 -0.73
N VAL A 266 5.20 -2.27 -0.91
CA VAL A 266 5.77 -2.67 -2.20
C VAL A 266 6.42 -4.03 -2.07
N ASP A 267 6.09 -4.95 -2.98
CA ASP A 267 6.73 -6.25 -3.02
C ASP A 267 8.12 -6.16 -3.64
N TYR A 268 9.07 -6.85 -3.03
CA TYR A 268 10.46 -6.93 -3.47
C TYR A 268 10.96 -8.36 -3.38
N ASN A 269 11.62 -8.82 -4.45
CA ASN A 269 12.26 -10.13 -4.49
C ASN A 269 13.74 -9.94 -4.18
N PHE A 270 14.14 -10.35 -2.97
CA PHE A 270 15.54 -10.46 -2.60
C PHE A 270 16.12 -11.72 -3.22
N THR A 271 17.29 -11.61 -3.82
CA THR A 271 18.06 -12.79 -4.23
C THR A 271 18.71 -13.43 -3.00
N LYS A 272 19.20 -14.65 -3.13
CA LYS A 272 20.11 -15.22 -2.15
C LYS A 272 21.33 -14.31 -1.97
N GLY A 273 21.70 -14.03 -0.72
CA GLY A 273 22.88 -13.24 -0.39
C GLY A 273 22.63 -12.16 0.65
N THR A 274 23.46 -11.12 0.61
CA THR A 274 23.36 -9.98 1.52
C THR A 274 22.98 -8.74 0.72
N HIS A 275 21.93 -8.07 1.16
CA HIS A 275 21.36 -6.90 0.53
C HIS A 275 21.48 -5.71 1.46
N THR A 276 21.88 -4.57 0.91
CA THR A 276 21.90 -3.31 1.67
C THR A 276 20.57 -2.62 1.51
N ILE A 277 19.95 -2.25 2.62
CA ILE A 277 18.74 -1.43 2.66
C ILE A 277 19.08 -0.07 3.27
N GLU A 278 18.64 0.98 2.59
CA GLU A 278 18.76 2.37 3.00
C GLU A 278 17.35 2.99 3.04
N VAL A 279 17.04 3.70 4.12
CA VAL A 279 15.79 4.45 4.27
C VAL A 279 16.13 5.90 4.57
N GLU A 280 15.59 6.82 3.79
CA GLU A 280 15.73 8.25 3.97
C GLU A 280 14.37 8.87 4.22
N PHE A 281 14.27 9.73 5.22
CA PHE A 281 13.01 10.29 5.69
C PHE A 281 13.12 11.78 5.95
N ILE A 282 12.10 12.52 5.55
CA ILE A 282 11.90 13.93 5.90
C ILE A 282 10.48 14.13 6.40
N ASN A 283 10.33 14.61 7.63
CA ASN A 283 9.05 15.04 8.15
C ASN A 283 8.75 16.51 7.80
N ARG A 284 7.46 16.87 7.79
CA ARG A 284 6.98 18.25 7.56
C ARG A 284 5.76 18.59 8.43
N TRP A 285 5.68 18.00 9.62
CA TRP A 285 4.53 18.13 10.51
C TRP A 285 4.96 18.22 11.97
N HIS A 286 4.09 18.75 12.82
CA HIS A 286 4.39 18.92 14.25
C HIS A 286 4.46 17.59 15.03
N THR A 287 4.09 16.47 14.40
CA THR A 287 4.39 15.11 14.89
C THR A 287 5.13 14.30 13.84
N THR A 288 6.06 13.47 14.31
CA THR A 288 6.84 12.55 13.50
C THR A 288 6.31 11.15 13.74
N THR A 289 5.92 10.47 12.67
CA THR A 289 5.55 9.05 12.72
C THR A 289 6.09 8.40 11.47
N LEU A 290 7.02 7.45 11.64
CA LEU A 290 7.55 6.58 10.62
C LEU A 290 7.63 5.15 11.16
N SER A 291 7.26 4.19 10.32
CA SER A 291 7.57 2.78 10.48
C SER A 291 7.85 2.20 9.10
N VAL A 292 9.03 1.61 8.92
CA VAL A 292 9.38 0.83 7.73
C VAL A 292 9.67 -0.61 8.13
N LYS A 293 8.90 -1.54 7.56
CA LYS A 293 8.98 -2.97 7.89
C LYS A 293 9.23 -3.79 6.64
N VAL A 294 10.16 -4.75 6.73
CA VAL A 294 10.41 -5.75 5.69
C VAL A 294 9.85 -7.07 6.20
N MET A 295 8.64 -7.40 5.76
CA MET A 295 7.87 -8.52 6.29
C MET A 295 7.70 -9.62 5.25
N ASP A 296 7.45 -10.83 5.72
CA ASP A 296 6.85 -11.86 4.86
C ASP A 296 5.52 -11.36 4.29
N ARG A 297 5.21 -11.84 3.08
CA ARG A 297 3.94 -11.53 2.46
C ARG A 297 2.82 -12.20 3.26
N VAL A 298 2.13 -11.41 4.07
CA VAL A 298 0.99 -11.90 4.86
C VAL A 298 -0.26 -11.97 4.00
N THR A 299 -0.92 -13.13 3.99
CA THR A 299 -2.25 -13.26 3.41
C THR A 299 -3.24 -12.60 4.37
N ARG A 300 -3.89 -11.53 3.91
CA ARG A 300 -4.97 -10.90 4.67
C ARG A 300 -6.27 -11.61 4.37
N LEU A 301 -6.92 -12.04 5.43
CA LEU A 301 -8.12 -12.88 5.41
C LEU A 301 -9.38 -12.03 5.55
N LYS A 302 -10.43 -12.44 4.85
CA LYS A 302 -11.80 -11.98 5.11
C LYS A 302 -12.26 -12.49 6.47
N LYS A 303 -13.32 -11.88 7.02
CA LYS A 303 -13.85 -12.26 8.32
C LYS A 303 -14.22 -13.74 8.40
N ASP A 304 -14.94 -14.27 7.40
CA ASP A 304 -15.36 -15.67 7.41
C ASP A 304 -14.16 -16.62 7.31
N GLU A 305 -13.13 -16.26 6.52
CA GLU A 305 -11.88 -17.02 6.45
C GLU A 305 -11.12 -17.03 7.81
N ILE A 306 -11.16 -15.93 8.58
CA ILE A 306 -10.60 -15.90 9.94
C ILE A 306 -11.36 -16.86 10.85
N ILE A 307 -12.69 -16.83 10.80
CA ILE A 307 -13.55 -17.71 11.62
C ILE A 307 -13.27 -19.17 11.28
N ASP A 308 -13.21 -19.52 9.99
CA ASP A 308 -12.91 -20.88 9.54
C ASP A 308 -11.53 -21.34 10.04
N ARG A 309 -10.52 -20.47 9.98
CA ARG A 309 -9.16 -20.80 10.45
C ARG A 309 -9.11 -20.97 11.97
N LEU A 310 -9.81 -20.11 12.71
CA LEU A 310 -9.91 -20.17 14.17
C LEU A 310 -10.69 -21.40 14.67
N SER A 311 -11.64 -21.94 13.90
CA SER A 311 -12.41 -23.13 14.30
C SER A 311 -11.54 -24.37 14.61
N ARG A 312 -10.30 -24.41 14.11
CA ARG A 312 -9.32 -25.46 14.41
C ARG A 312 -8.65 -25.31 15.77
N HIS A 313 -8.75 -24.14 16.39
CA HIS A 313 -8.08 -23.78 17.65
C HIS A 313 -9.06 -23.51 18.79
N VAL A 314 -10.30 -23.14 18.46
CA VAL A 314 -11.33 -22.76 19.44
C VAL A 314 -12.08 -24.00 19.92
N THR A 315 -12.02 -24.25 21.22
CA THR A 315 -12.80 -25.27 21.94
C THR A 315 -13.80 -24.60 22.91
N ASP A 316 -14.61 -25.40 23.59
CA ASP A 316 -15.54 -24.91 24.61
C ASP A 316 -14.85 -24.23 25.79
N ASP A 317 -13.58 -24.57 26.07
CA ASP A 317 -12.79 -23.95 27.14
C ASP A 317 -11.99 -22.72 26.70
N THR A 318 -11.84 -22.49 25.39
CA THR A 318 -11.10 -21.34 24.86
C THR A 318 -11.75 -20.01 25.26
N ILE A 319 -10.93 -19.05 25.68
CA ILE A 319 -11.33 -17.67 25.96
C ILE A 319 -10.79 -16.70 24.92
N PHE A 320 -11.38 -15.51 24.85
CA PHE A 320 -10.98 -14.45 23.92
C PHE A 320 -10.61 -13.20 24.69
N ASP A 321 -9.38 -12.72 24.52
CA ASP A 321 -8.94 -11.46 25.10
C ASP A 321 -8.76 -10.41 24.00
N TYR A 322 -9.39 -9.25 24.21
CA TYR A 322 -9.36 -8.15 23.27
C TYR A 322 -8.39 -7.07 23.74
N VAL A 323 -7.46 -6.69 22.86
CA VAL A 323 -6.50 -5.62 23.10
C VAL A 323 -6.68 -4.53 22.03
N GLY A 324 -6.95 -3.31 22.47
CA GLY A 324 -7.15 -2.17 21.58
C GLY A 324 -6.21 -1.01 21.89
N VAL A 325 -5.55 -0.44 20.88
CA VAL A 325 -4.83 0.85 21.00
C VAL A 325 -5.13 1.82 19.84
N TYR A 326 -4.96 3.13 20.04
CA TYR A 326 -4.84 4.05 18.90
C TYR A 326 -3.44 3.92 18.31
N GLU A 327 -2.42 4.09 19.15
CA GLU A 327 -1.00 4.06 18.77
C GLU A 327 -0.10 3.59 19.90
N SER A 328 1.19 3.53 19.65
CA SER A 328 2.22 3.23 20.65
C SER A 328 2.82 4.55 21.16
N ASP A 329 3.06 4.63 22.47
CA ASP A 329 3.84 5.72 23.07
C ASP A 329 5.35 5.48 22.99
N ASN A 330 5.78 4.26 22.62
CA ASN A 330 7.19 3.99 22.40
C ASN A 330 7.65 4.58 21.06
N LYS A 331 8.85 5.15 21.08
CA LYS A 331 9.48 5.80 19.92
C LYS A 331 9.68 4.86 18.73
N ASN A 332 9.83 3.55 18.97
CA ASN A 332 9.99 2.52 17.96
C ASN A 332 8.65 1.88 17.51
N ASN A 333 7.50 2.42 17.94
CA ASN A 333 6.15 1.88 17.72
C ASN A 333 5.87 0.49 18.33
N THR A 334 6.67 0.01 19.30
CA THR A 334 6.40 -1.26 19.99
C THR A 334 5.41 -1.08 21.13
N ILE A 335 4.62 -2.11 21.44
CA ILE A 335 3.83 -2.18 22.68
C ILE A 335 4.07 -3.55 23.28
N GLU A 336 4.60 -3.56 24.50
CA GLU A 336 4.81 -4.80 25.25
C GLU A 336 3.48 -5.26 25.85
N LEU A 337 3.05 -6.48 25.55
CA LEU A 337 1.85 -7.10 26.11
C LEU A 337 2.26 -8.16 27.12
N LYS A 338 1.93 -7.94 28.39
CA LYS A 338 2.21 -8.88 29.48
C LYS A 338 0.98 -9.74 29.72
N LEU A 339 1.07 -11.03 29.39
CA LEU A 339 -0.06 -11.93 29.55
C LEU A 339 -0.22 -12.30 31.03
N GLU A 340 -1.36 -11.96 31.62
CA GLU A 340 -1.73 -12.40 32.96
C GLU A 340 -1.97 -13.92 32.96
N LYS A 341 -1.72 -14.57 34.09
CA LYS A 341 -1.88 -16.02 34.19
C LYS A 341 -3.32 -16.44 33.85
N SER A 342 -3.44 -17.43 32.97
CA SER A 342 -4.71 -18.06 32.60
C SER A 342 -4.50 -19.57 32.50
N ASP A 343 -5.42 -20.34 33.09
CA ASP A 343 -5.45 -21.80 32.98
C ASP A 343 -6.25 -22.26 31.73
N LYS A 344 -6.71 -21.32 30.89
CA LYS A 344 -7.51 -21.58 29.69
C LYS A 344 -6.77 -21.20 28.41
N PRO A 345 -6.91 -21.98 27.32
CA PRO A 345 -6.42 -21.59 26.01
C PRO A 345 -7.00 -20.24 25.59
N THR A 346 -6.14 -19.33 25.13
CA THR A 346 -6.51 -17.92 24.92
C THR A 346 -6.28 -17.51 23.47
N VAL A 347 -7.31 -16.92 22.86
CA VAL A 347 -7.20 -16.24 21.55
C VAL A 347 -7.06 -14.74 21.78
N LEU A 348 -5.97 -14.16 21.28
CA LEU A 348 -5.70 -12.73 21.38
C LEU A 348 -6.26 -11.99 20.16
N LEU A 349 -7.12 -11.00 20.39
CA LEU A 349 -7.69 -10.12 19.36
C LEU A 349 -7.00 -8.74 19.44
N LEU A 350 -5.97 -8.52 18.63
CA LEU A 350 -5.12 -7.34 18.69
C LEU A 350 -5.54 -6.28 17.67
N GLN A 351 -5.93 -5.09 18.14
CA GLN A 351 -6.44 -4.01 17.30
C GLN A 351 -5.68 -2.71 17.52
N SER A 352 -5.10 -2.14 16.45
CA SER A 352 -4.51 -0.79 16.48
C SER A 352 -5.06 0.13 15.39
N HIS A 353 -5.08 1.45 15.65
CA HIS A 353 -5.42 2.44 14.62
C HIS A 353 -4.19 2.85 13.79
N ARG A 354 -3.04 3.02 14.44
CA ARG A 354 -1.72 3.18 13.84
C ARG A 354 -1.00 1.84 13.74
N ALA A 355 0.05 1.77 12.93
CA ALA A 355 0.89 0.58 12.86
C ALA A 355 1.65 0.43 14.18
N VAL A 356 1.61 -0.75 14.77
CA VAL A 356 2.34 -1.07 16.01
C VAL A 356 2.98 -2.45 15.89
N THR A 357 4.08 -2.65 16.59
CA THR A 357 4.65 -3.99 16.81
C THR A 357 4.21 -4.47 18.19
N TRP A 358 3.35 -5.48 18.23
CA TRP A 358 2.94 -6.11 19.48
C TRP A 358 4.05 -7.06 19.93
N ASP A 359 4.65 -6.78 21.08
CA ASP A 359 5.72 -7.60 21.67
C ASP A 359 5.12 -8.41 22.82
N ILE A 360 4.87 -9.70 22.60
CA ILE A 360 4.19 -10.55 23.58
C ILE A 360 5.21 -11.09 24.58
N ASP A 361 5.02 -10.73 25.84
CA ASP A 361 5.67 -11.34 27.00
C ASP A 361 4.72 -12.40 27.57
N ASN A 362 5.08 -13.67 27.40
CA ASN A 362 4.33 -14.82 27.90
C ASN A 362 5.08 -15.53 29.02
N SER A 363 5.73 -14.77 29.92
CA SER A 363 6.45 -15.32 31.07
C SER A 363 5.58 -16.20 31.99
N ASN A 364 4.26 -16.02 31.96
CA ASN A 364 3.30 -16.80 32.75
C ASN A 364 2.87 -18.12 32.10
N GLY A 365 3.36 -18.43 30.89
CA GLY A 365 3.11 -19.72 30.23
C GLY A 365 1.65 -19.93 29.82
N VAL A 366 0.96 -18.87 29.41
CA VAL A 366 -0.41 -18.95 28.88
C VAL A 366 -0.40 -19.76 27.58
N ASP A 367 -1.35 -20.68 27.43
CA ASP A 367 -1.59 -21.39 26.17
C ASP A 367 -2.26 -20.44 25.16
N ILE A 368 -1.46 -19.86 24.26
CA ILE A 368 -1.95 -18.95 23.22
C ILE A 368 -2.44 -19.79 22.03
N ALA A 369 -3.76 -19.99 21.94
CA ALA A 369 -4.37 -20.81 20.89
C ALA A 369 -4.22 -20.17 19.49
N ALA A 370 -4.39 -18.86 19.38
CA ALA A 370 -4.20 -18.10 18.13
C ALA A 370 -4.13 -16.59 18.39
N ILE A 371 -3.60 -15.84 17.42
CA ILE A 371 -3.57 -14.37 17.45
C ILE A 371 -4.26 -13.81 16.21
N VAL A 372 -5.16 -12.85 16.39
CA VAL A 372 -5.82 -12.14 15.28
C VAL A 372 -5.39 -10.68 15.28
N ILE A 373 -4.65 -10.28 14.25
CA ILE A 373 -4.27 -8.88 14.02
C ILE A 373 -5.35 -8.18 13.20
N ASN A 374 -6.03 -7.27 13.87
CA ASN A 374 -7.18 -6.53 13.39
C ASN A 374 -6.89 -5.02 13.25
N SER A 375 -5.76 -4.69 12.61
CA SER A 375 -5.25 -3.32 12.56
C SER A 375 -5.79 -2.52 11.38
N SER A 376 -5.97 -1.20 11.59
CA SER A 376 -6.36 -0.27 10.51
C SER A 376 -5.20 0.01 9.53
N ARG A 377 -3.99 -0.41 9.88
CA ARG A 377 -2.76 -0.26 9.12
C ARG A 377 -2.20 -1.61 8.76
N LEU A 378 -1.59 -1.72 7.57
CA LEU A 378 -1.16 -3.01 7.04
C LEU A 378 0.13 -3.52 7.70
N GLU A 379 0.80 -2.62 8.41
CA GLU A 379 2.18 -2.74 8.87
C GLU A 379 2.28 -3.19 10.33
N SER A 380 1.15 -3.42 11.00
CA SER A 380 1.17 -3.98 12.36
C SER A 380 1.59 -5.45 12.31
N GLU A 381 2.41 -5.85 13.26
CA GLU A 381 2.94 -7.20 13.40
C GLU A 381 2.96 -7.63 14.86
N VAL A 382 3.26 -8.91 15.09
CA VAL A 382 3.42 -9.48 16.42
C VAL A 382 4.73 -10.25 16.48
N ARG A 383 5.42 -10.15 17.61
CA ARG A 383 6.66 -10.88 17.93
C ARG A 383 6.68 -11.21 19.43
N GLY A 384 7.77 -11.79 19.91
CA GLY A 384 7.93 -12.21 21.30
C GLY A 384 7.65 -13.70 21.48
N ASP A 385 7.08 -14.07 22.62
CA ASP A 385 6.87 -15.46 23.06
C ASP A 385 5.64 -16.10 22.39
N ILE A 386 5.72 -16.27 21.06
CA ILE A 386 4.62 -16.75 20.21
C ILE A 386 5.02 -17.92 19.30
N ASP A 387 6.08 -18.65 19.63
CA ASP A 387 6.56 -19.74 18.78
C ASP A 387 5.47 -20.81 18.57
N GLY A 388 5.29 -21.25 17.32
CA GLY A 388 4.24 -22.19 16.93
C GLY A 388 2.80 -21.62 16.88
N VAL A 389 2.55 -20.39 17.30
CA VAL A 389 1.20 -19.79 17.33
C VAL A 389 0.76 -19.31 15.93
N GLU A 390 -0.46 -19.67 15.50
CA GLU A 390 -1.00 -19.17 14.23
C GLU A 390 -1.43 -17.69 14.37
N VAL A 391 -0.84 -16.83 13.54
CA VAL A 391 -1.18 -15.40 13.44
C VAL A 391 -2.02 -15.12 12.21
N LEU A 392 -3.23 -14.60 12.42
CA LEU A 392 -4.22 -14.30 11.39
C LEU A 392 -4.35 -12.79 11.18
N TYR A 393 -4.10 -12.32 9.95
CA TYR A 393 -4.19 -10.90 9.60
C TYR A 393 -5.51 -10.59 8.91
N SER A 394 -6.29 -9.66 9.45
CA SER A 394 -7.56 -9.28 8.84
C SER A 394 -7.43 -8.28 7.68
N GLN A 395 -8.26 -8.43 6.64
CA GLN A 395 -8.40 -7.44 5.57
C GLN A 395 -9.07 -6.15 6.03
N ARG A 396 -9.96 -6.24 7.03
CA ARG A 396 -10.76 -5.12 7.52
C ARG A 396 -10.81 -5.12 9.03
N ARG A 397 -11.10 -3.95 9.59
CA ARG A 397 -11.34 -3.83 11.02
C ARG A 397 -12.61 -4.61 11.41
N VAL A 398 -12.47 -5.68 12.21
CA VAL A 398 -13.51 -6.63 12.69
C VAL A 398 -13.94 -6.32 14.14
N GLY A 399 -13.64 -5.12 14.61
CA GLY A 399 -13.92 -4.76 15.99
C GLY A 399 -13.32 -3.43 16.36
N ASN A 400 -13.75 -2.88 17.48
CA ASN A 400 -13.59 -1.44 17.66
C ASN A 400 -13.14 -1.03 19.05
N GLY A 401 -11.85 -0.70 19.14
CA GLY A 401 -11.37 0.50 19.82
C GLY A 401 -10.79 0.24 21.20
N TYR A 402 -9.66 0.87 21.43
CA TYR A 402 -9.02 1.08 22.72
C TYR A 402 -9.84 1.86 23.76
N ARG A 403 -10.89 2.55 23.32
CA ARG A 403 -11.84 3.30 24.16
C ARG A 403 -13.21 2.62 24.21
N SER A 404 -13.27 1.31 24.00
CA SER A 404 -14.53 0.61 23.83
C SER A 404 -15.27 0.46 25.17
N GLY A 405 -16.18 1.39 25.38
CA GLY A 405 -17.42 1.29 26.15
C GLY A 405 -17.34 0.90 27.61
N LEU A 406 -16.17 0.57 28.13
CA LEU A 406 -16.07 0.07 29.48
C LEU A 406 -16.47 1.18 30.46
N PRO A 407 -17.33 0.89 31.45
CA PRO A 407 -17.85 1.87 32.40
C PRO A 407 -16.79 2.60 33.25
N ALA A 408 -15.51 2.21 33.15
CA ALA A 408 -14.44 2.74 33.98
C ALA A 408 -14.11 4.21 33.69
N ASN A 409 -14.38 4.73 32.48
CA ASN A 409 -14.18 6.14 32.15
C ASN A 409 -15.52 6.87 32.02
N ASN A 410 -16.09 7.19 33.19
CA ASN A 410 -17.28 8.01 33.36
C ASN A 410 -17.07 9.43 32.83
N LYS A 411 -17.38 9.62 31.54
CA LYS A 411 -17.89 10.82 30.84
C LYS A 411 -17.42 10.74 29.38
N ARG A 412 -18.17 10.00 28.55
CA ARG A 412 -18.10 10.26 27.11
C ARG A 412 -18.91 11.53 26.88
N ASP A 413 -18.25 12.61 26.47
CA ASP A 413 -18.88 13.89 26.16
C ASP A 413 -19.73 13.74 24.89
N CYS A 414 -20.95 13.27 25.07
CA CYS A 414 -21.98 13.27 24.04
C CYS A 414 -22.72 14.59 24.07
N GLN A 415 -22.74 15.27 22.93
CA GLN A 415 -23.38 16.55 22.72
C GLN A 415 -24.40 16.43 21.60
N CYS A 416 -25.53 17.11 21.78
CA CYS A 416 -26.48 17.36 20.72
C CYS A 416 -26.37 18.83 20.32
N ILE A 417 -26.00 19.09 19.08
CA ILE A 417 -25.90 20.45 18.54
C ILE A 417 -26.86 20.55 17.36
N SER A 418 -27.99 21.26 17.54
CA SER A 418 -28.99 21.51 16.49
C SER A 418 -29.48 20.25 15.75
N GLY A 419 -29.78 19.19 16.49
CA GLY A 419 -30.21 17.90 15.93
C GLY A 419 -29.06 16.99 15.48
N HIS A 420 -27.82 17.48 15.52
CA HIS A 420 -26.63 16.70 15.25
C HIS A 420 -26.06 16.10 16.54
N TYR A 421 -26.22 14.79 16.69
CA TYR A 421 -25.66 14.04 17.82
C TYR A 421 -24.20 13.68 17.55
N THR A 422 -23.29 14.15 18.41
CA THR A 422 -21.87 13.78 18.40
C THR A 422 -21.48 13.26 19.77
N CYS A 423 -20.65 12.23 19.82
CA CYS A 423 -19.99 11.80 21.05
C CYS A 423 -18.50 11.83 20.81
N GLY A 424 -17.74 12.44 21.72
CA GLY A 424 -16.28 12.38 21.69
C GLY A 424 -15.81 10.93 21.54
N GLU A 425 -15.16 10.61 20.42
CA GLU A 425 -14.57 9.31 19.98
C GLU A 425 -15.31 8.01 20.39
N SER A 426 -16.58 8.10 20.74
CA SER A 426 -17.32 7.05 21.44
C SER A 426 -18.11 6.25 20.40
N ARG A 427 -17.53 5.14 20.00
CA ARG A 427 -18.26 4.12 19.24
C ARG A 427 -18.74 3.02 20.20
N LEU A 428 -19.76 2.27 19.77
CA LEU A 428 -20.28 1.09 20.48
C LEU A 428 -19.15 0.06 20.70
N PHE A 429 -19.21 -0.68 21.81
CA PHE A 429 -18.33 -1.81 22.07
C PHE A 429 -18.65 -2.92 21.06
N ILE A 430 -17.70 -3.20 20.16
CA ILE A 430 -17.81 -4.22 19.12
C ILE A 430 -16.53 -5.06 19.20
N ALA A 431 -16.34 -5.77 20.31
CA ALA A 431 -15.23 -6.73 20.47
C ALA A 431 -15.71 -8.18 20.27
N ASP A 432 -17.00 -8.44 20.46
CA ASP A 432 -17.61 -9.78 20.38
C ASP A 432 -17.90 -10.25 18.94
N GLU A 433 -17.55 -9.49 17.90
CA GLU A 433 -17.88 -9.85 16.50
C GLU A 433 -17.29 -11.19 16.06
N ILE A 434 -16.06 -11.50 16.48
CA ILE A 434 -15.42 -12.81 16.24
C ILE A 434 -15.90 -13.85 17.27
N PRO A 435 -15.80 -13.61 18.60
CA PRO A 435 -16.20 -14.60 19.62
C PRO A 435 -17.65 -15.10 19.47
N SER A 436 -18.58 -14.22 19.10
CA SER A 436 -20.01 -14.58 18.98
C SER A 436 -20.29 -15.66 17.93
N ARG A 437 -19.38 -15.85 16.96
CA ARG A 437 -19.48 -16.91 15.95
C ARG A 437 -19.19 -18.30 16.52
N PHE A 438 -18.61 -18.35 17.71
CA PHE A 438 -18.36 -19.54 18.50
C PHE A 438 -19.28 -19.63 19.72
N GLY A 439 -20.37 -18.85 19.76
CA GLY A 439 -21.27 -18.79 20.91
C GLY A 439 -20.63 -18.15 22.17
N LYS A 440 -19.50 -17.46 22.01
CA LYS A 440 -18.70 -16.88 23.10
C LYS A 440 -18.77 -15.35 23.10
N LYS A 441 -18.29 -14.76 24.18
CA LYS A 441 -18.01 -13.33 24.30
C LYS A 441 -16.55 -13.13 24.68
N VAL A 442 -16.05 -11.91 24.53
CA VAL A 442 -14.74 -11.53 25.07
C VAL A 442 -14.71 -11.79 26.57
N SER A 443 -13.65 -12.43 27.05
CA SER A 443 -13.44 -12.78 28.46
C SER A 443 -12.57 -11.75 29.17
N GLY A 444 -11.67 -11.09 28.44
CA GLY A 444 -10.80 -10.06 28.97
C GLY A 444 -10.60 -8.90 28.00
N PHE A 445 -10.44 -7.69 28.55
CA PHE A 445 -10.26 -6.47 27.78
C PHE A 445 -9.08 -5.65 28.28
N SER A 446 -8.27 -5.15 27.34
CA SER A 446 -7.24 -4.15 27.58
C SER A 446 -7.34 -3.04 26.53
N GLY A 447 -7.32 -1.77 26.94
CA GLY A 447 -7.54 -0.68 25.98
C GLY A 447 -7.08 0.70 26.43
N GLU A 448 -6.22 1.33 25.63
CA GLU A 448 -5.67 2.68 25.89
C GLU A 448 -5.46 3.49 24.61
N TYR A 449 -5.56 4.83 24.69
CA TYR A 449 -5.30 5.67 23.50
C TYR A 449 -3.89 5.42 22.96
N ALA A 450 -2.88 5.62 23.79
CA ALA A 450 -1.53 5.23 23.49
C ALA A 450 -0.95 4.48 24.68
N ALA A 451 -0.04 3.53 24.42
CA ALA A 451 0.54 2.69 25.45
C ALA A 451 2.00 2.35 25.11
N THR A 452 2.81 2.17 26.15
CA THR A 452 4.16 1.59 26.06
C THR A 452 4.14 0.09 26.39
N THR A 453 3.41 -0.27 27.43
CA THR A 453 3.22 -1.63 27.95
C THR A 453 1.77 -1.80 28.41
N MET A 454 1.19 -2.99 28.29
CA MET A 454 -0.16 -3.30 28.74
C MET A 454 -0.25 -4.72 29.35
N SER A 455 -0.91 -4.87 30.49
CA SER A 455 -1.34 -6.19 30.98
C SER A 455 -2.52 -6.70 30.15
N VAL A 456 -2.59 -8.01 29.92
CA VAL A 456 -3.68 -8.65 29.18
C VAL A 456 -4.25 -9.83 29.98
N PRO A 457 -5.52 -9.74 30.43
CA PRO A 457 -6.42 -8.58 30.36
C PRO A 457 -6.21 -7.54 31.47
N GLN A 458 -6.54 -6.26 31.21
CA GLN A 458 -6.66 -5.23 32.26
C GLN A 458 -8.00 -5.33 33.01
N VAL A 459 -9.04 -5.81 32.32
CA VAL A 459 -10.40 -5.95 32.85
C VAL A 459 -10.95 -7.32 32.49
N ASN A 460 -11.33 -8.11 33.50
CA ASN A 460 -12.05 -9.36 33.32
C ASN A 460 -13.53 -9.08 33.03
N MET A 461 -14.03 -9.54 31.88
CA MET A 461 -15.35 -9.23 31.36
C MET A 461 -16.43 -10.12 32.00
N THR A 462 -16.93 -9.70 33.16
CA THR A 462 -18.00 -10.41 33.88
C THR A 462 -19.40 -10.07 33.34
N PRO A 463 -20.44 -10.89 33.64
CA PRO A 463 -21.82 -10.58 33.28
C PRO A 463 -22.28 -9.18 33.74
N ASP A 464 -21.83 -8.73 34.91
CA ASP A 464 -22.16 -7.39 35.43
C ASP A 464 -21.54 -6.26 34.59
N ILE A 465 -20.32 -6.46 34.09
CA ILE A 465 -19.69 -5.49 33.17
C ILE A 465 -20.48 -5.43 31.86
N TYR A 466 -20.87 -6.58 31.31
CA TYR A 466 -21.70 -6.63 30.11
C TYR A 466 -23.05 -5.94 30.31
N LYS A 467 -23.70 -6.14 31.46
CA LYS A 467 -24.94 -5.44 31.80
C LYS A 467 -24.75 -3.93 31.83
N LYS A 468 -23.65 -3.43 32.42
CA LYS A 468 -23.32 -2.00 32.43
C LYS A 468 -23.07 -1.45 31.02
N ILE A 469 -22.37 -2.20 30.17
CA ILE A 469 -22.15 -1.83 28.76
C ILE A 469 -23.48 -1.73 28.01
N GLU A 470 -24.37 -2.69 28.21
CA GLU A 470 -25.69 -2.70 27.56
C GLU A 470 -26.57 -1.53 28.01
N GLN A 471 -26.68 -1.30 29.32
CA GLN A 471 -27.38 -0.15 29.88
C GLN A 471 -26.86 1.16 29.31
N TYR A 472 -25.55 1.30 29.20
CA TYR A 472 -24.92 2.47 28.62
C TYR A 472 -25.20 2.62 27.12
N ASN A 473 -25.09 1.54 26.35
CA ASN A 473 -25.40 1.54 24.91
C ASN A 473 -26.88 1.91 24.65
N THR A 474 -27.80 1.47 25.51
CA THR A 474 -29.21 1.86 25.45
C THR A 474 -29.38 3.36 25.69
N LYS A 475 -28.76 3.91 26.74
CA LYS A 475 -28.77 5.36 27.01
C LYS A 475 -28.25 6.17 25.82
N ILE A 476 -27.16 5.74 25.17
CA ILE A 476 -26.63 6.43 23.98
C ILE A 476 -27.61 6.40 22.80
N LYS A 477 -28.28 5.26 22.57
CA LYS A 477 -29.30 5.16 21.52
C LYS A 477 -30.49 6.09 21.79
N GLU A 478 -30.93 6.18 23.04
CA GLU A 478 -31.99 7.10 23.47
C GLU A 478 -31.59 8.56 23.25
N MET A 479 -30.44 8.99 23.78
CA MET A 479 -29.92 10.35 23.60
C MET A 479 -29.77 10.72 22.12
N LYS A 480 -29.29 9.78 21.28
CA LYS A 480 -29.21 9.99 19.83
C LYS A 480 -30.59 10.17 19.21
N SER A 481 -31.55 9.33 19.57
CA SER A 481 -32.92 9.43 19.06
C SER A 481 -33.56 10.76 19.45
N GLU A 482 -33.44 11.16 20.72
CA GLU A 482 -33.92 12.46 21.21
C GLU A 482 -33.27 13.62 20.48
N CYS A 483 -31.94 13.60 20.33
CA CYS A 483 -31.23 14.63 19.59
C CYS A 483 -31.77 14.78 18.17
N THR A 484 -31.95 13.67 17.44
CA THR A 484 -32.47 13.72 16.06
C THR A 484 -33.93 14.14 15.93
N LYS A 485 -34.72 14.10 17.01
CA LYS A 485 -36.11 14.61 17.02
C LYS A 485 -36.16 16.14 17.09
N ASN A 486 -35.15 16.78 17.70
CA ASN A 486 -34.98 18.23 17.66
C ASN A 486 -34.46 18.63 16.28
N LYS A 487 -35.38 19.02 15.38
CA LYS A 487 -35.04 19.51 14.03
C LYS A 487 -34.05 20.66 14.12
N SER A 488 -33.10 20.71 13.19
CA SER A 488 -32.28 21.92 13.01
C SER A 488 -33.21 23.10 12.74
N ILE A 489 -33.11 24.15 13.55
CA ILE A 489 -33.70 25.45 13.22
C ILE A 489 -33.05 25.89 11.90
N THR A 490 -33.85 26.03 10.85
CA THR A 490 -33.39 26.65 9.60
C THR A 490 -33.19 28.15 9.87
N PRO A 491 -32.29 28.84 9.16
CA PRO A 491 -32.14 30.29 9.31
C PRO A 491 -33.47 31.05 9.26
N ASP A 492 -34.40 30.58 8.42
CA ASP A 492 -35.75 31.13 8.26
C ASP A 492 -36.65 30.97 9.50
N LYS A 493 -36.34 30.01 10.38
CA LYS A 493 -37.08 29.70 11.62
C LYS A 493 -36.36 30.16 12.88
N LEU A 494 -35.26 30.91 12.74
CA LEU A 494 -34.46 31.36 13.89
C LEU A 494 -35.13 32.50 14.67
N PHE A 495 -36.10 33.19 14.06
CA PHE A 495 -36.80 34.35 14.62
C PHE A 495 -38.33 34.18 14.64
N GLU A 496 -38.86 33.01 14.26
CA GLU A 496 -40.24 32.59 14.52
C GLU A 496 -40.33 31.95 15.91
#